data_AF-A0AA88YLB4-F1
#
_entry.id   AF-A0AA88YLB4-F1
#
_cell.length_a   1.000
_cell.length_b   1.000
_cell.length_c   1.000
_cell.angle_alpha   90.00
_cell.angle_beta   90.00
_cell.angle_gamma   90.00
#
_symmetry.space_group_name_H-M   'P 1'
#
loop_
_entity.id
_entity.type
_entity.pdbx_description
1 polymer ?
#
loop_
_entity_poly.entity_id
_entity_poly.type
_entity_poly.pdbx_seq_one_letter_code
_entity_poly.pdbx_strand_id
1 'polypeptide(L)'
;MEACVICKEGTMGEDVSILTEKGAASINLASRQRGHADIADEGDTVHKKCRRNFNHPKYIQAENSADQHQNETKKILRSENIFNFQEQCIFCGLPAKFIKRKRGADVHPVLTMEFQEKVLESCTNRNDEWGHTVKGRISYVNDLHAADAVYHQTCSVNFRTGKNIPSVYSPIPSKERRLAGRPCATQQEDAFSKTCAFLANNDNEQVTVMDLTKKMAEFCDEPYTRNYMKKKLHTHFGSDILITEINGLPDIVSFCYSAKSILYDFYKRPQSSSDKESIIKAAARFILSDIKSIQASTTLYPSLSEIESLSSQISYVPDSLQLLLSNIFLQNSKDLKIASIGQAIMQTSRPRALLAPIQISLGIQLHQQFASRFLLDTLNILGFSASYSEIKRFQSNAAVEQGQSQINLDTNSSLQFVADNVDHNSCTVDGHGTFHGMGIIGSFTPGSKFNRVIPRNDLSKESILEAGTIDVLFYKRPQTKEQHFIKLREMDVDDDFWFADLLCNVLWPLRTPRISWSGFMQMFRSGQYPGKSSTVFFLPVI
;
A
#
# COMPACT_ATOMS: atom_id res chain seq x y z
N MET A 1 -10.24 21.94 58.96
CA MET A 1 -10.05 21.51 57.56
C MET A 1 -8.63 21.89 57.19
N GLU A 2 -7.78 20.92 56.89
CA GLU A 2 -6.43 21.21 56.43
C GLU A 2 -6.50 21.77 55.00
N ALA A 3 -5.82 22.88 54.76
CA ALA A 3 -5.73 23.54 53.46
C ALA A 3 -4.26 23.60 53.03
N CYS A 4 -4.02 23.52 51.73
CA CYS A 4 -2.68 23.60 51.17
C CYS A 4 -2.08 24.98 51.41
N VAL A 5 -0.90 25.06 52.03
CA VAL A 5 -0.26 26.35 52.38
C VAL A 5 0.06 27.24 51.16
N ILE A 6 0.22 26.65 49.96
CA ILE A 6 0.54 27.39 48.72
C ILE A 6 -0.70 27.87 47.98
N CYS A 7 -1.69 26.99 47.73
CA CYS A 7 -2.89 27.34 46.93
C CYS A 7 -4.13 27.68 47.77
N LYS A 8 -4.08 27.46 49.09
CA LYS A 8 -5.19 27.64 50.05
C LYS A 8 -6.45 26.82 49.76
N GLU A 9 -6.37 25.81 48.89
CA GLU A 9 -7.46 24.87 48.60
C GLU A 9 -7.45 23.68 49.58
N GLY A 10 -8.61 23.03 49.73
CA GLY A 10 -8.79 21.90 50.65
C GLY A 10 -8.04 20.64 50.21
N THR A 11 -7.57 19.85 51.18
CA THR A 11 -6.65 18.72 50.96
C THR A 11 -7.34 17.36 50.77
N MET A 12 -8.67 17.30 50.64
CA MET A 12 -9.41 16.05 50.54
C MET A 12 -9.30 15.41 49.15
N GLY A 13 -8.69 14.22 49.09
CA GLY A 13 -8.62 13.39 47.87
C GLY A 13 -7.39 13.62 46.98
N GLU A 14 -6.49 14.55 47.35
CA GLU A 14 -5.24 14.80 46.63
C GLU A 14 -4.01 14.20 47.32
N ASP A 15 -2.89 14.12 46.58
CA ASP A 15 -1.64 13.53 47.04
C ASP A 15 -0.83 14.58 47.84
N VAL A 16 -0.95 14.53 49.16
CA VAL A 16 -0.51 15.60 50.09
C VAL A 16 0.75 15.21 50.86
N SER A 17 1.56 16.20 51.25
CA SER A 17 2.73 16.02 52.11
C SER A 17 2.72 17.02 53.27
N ILE A 18 3.02 16.55 54.48
CA ILE A 18 3.29 17.38 55.65
C ILE A 18 4.74 17.88 55.56
N LEU A 19 4.94 19.18 55.75
CA LEU A 19 6.25 19.82 55.66
C LEU A 19 7.09 19.51 56.89
N THR A 20 8.28 18.95 56.66
CA THR A 20 9.37 18.94 57.64
C THR A 20 10.06 20.30 57.66
N GLU A 21 10.88 20.59 58.69
CA GLU A 21 11.71 21.79 58.77
C GLU A 21 12.43 22.15 57.45
N LYS A 22 13.08 21.15 56.80
CA LYS A 22 13.73 21.33 55.49
C LYS A 22 12.75 21.64 54.35
N GLY A 23 11.54 21.10 54.42
CA GLY A 23 10.47 21.33 53.45
C GLY A 23 9.94 22.76 53.50
N ALA A 24 9.68 23.27 54.70
CA ALA A 24 9.26 24.66 54.94
C ALA A 24 10.35 25.65 54.50
N ALA A 25 11.62 25.41 54.90
CA ALA A 25 12.75 26.25 54.50
C ALA A 25 12.92 26.35 52.97
N SER A 26 12.70 25.24 52.24
CA SER A 26 12.80 25.24 50.77
C SER A 26 11.69 26.05 50.10
N ILE A 27 10.48 26.07 50.65
CA ILE A 27 9.36 26.85 50.11
C ILE A 27 9.56 28.33 50.43
N ASN A 28 9.97 28.66 51.66
CA ASN A 28 10.25 30.04 52.07
C ASN A 28 11.40 30.64 51.25
N LEU A 29 12.45 29.86 50.94
CA LEU A 29 13.51 30.30 50.02
C LEU A 29 12.95 30.66 48.63
N ALA A 30 12.07 29.82 48.08
CA ALA A 30 11.43 30.08 46.79
C ALA A 30 10.44 31.26 46.85
N SER A 31 9.83 31.53 48.00
CA SER A 31 8.97 32.70 48.25
C SER A 31 9.78 34.00 48.25
N ARG A 32 10.92 34.01 48.97
CA ARG A 32 11.85 35.14 48.99
C ARG A 32 12.47 35.44 47.63
N GLN A 33 12.77 34.40 46.83
CA GLN A 33 13.25 34.57 45.45
C GLN A 33 12.23 35.22 44.51
N ARG A 34 10.96 35.25 44.90
CA ARG A 34 9.86 35.96 44.21
C ARG A 34 9.53 37.31 44.87
N GLY A 35 10.25 37.72 45.92
CA GLY A 35 9.99 38.95 46.65
C GLY A 35 8.82 38.90 47.63
N HIS A 36 8.35 37.70 48.01
CA HIS A 36 7.29 37.52 48.99
C HIS A 36 7.82 37.14 50.38
N ALA A 37 7.01 37.35 51.42
CA ALA A 37 7.29 36.92 52.78
C ALA A 37 7.29 35.39 52.90
N ASP A 38 7.80 34.87 54.01
CA ASP A 38 7.73 33.44 54.33
C ASP A 38 6.27 33.01 54.49
N ILE A 39 5.91 31.86 53.92
CA ILE A 39 4.53 31.40 53.80
C ILE A 39 4.29 30.03 54.43
N ALA A 40 5.34 29.28 54.81
CA ALA A 40 5.22 27.91 55.29
C ALA A 40 6.00 27.66 56.59
N ASP A 41 5.40 26.92 57.52
CA ASP A 41 5.98 26.47 58.78
C ASP A 41 6.11 24.93 58.82
N GLU A 42 6.87 24.42 59.80
CA GLU A 42 6.95 22.98 60.04
C GLU A 42 5.59 22.43 60.51
N GLY A 43 5.15 21.31 59.93
CA GLY A 43 3.84 20.71 60.18
C GLY A 43 2.74 21.14 59.19
N ASP A 44 3.02 22.11 58.31
CA ASP A 44 2.05 22.55 57.32
C ASP A 44 1.78 21.51 56.23
N THR A 45 0.53 21.48 55.76
CA THR A 45 0.06 20.56 54.75
C THR A 45 0.17 21.18 53.35
N VAL A 46 0.80 20.50 52.38
CA VAL A 46 0.96 20.99 51.01
C VAL A 46 0.72 19.90 49.96
N HIS A 47 0.03 20.23 48.85
CA HIS A 47 -0.06 19.34 47.70
C HIS A 47 1.34 19.10 47.10
N LYS A 48 1.71 17.83 46.82
CA LYS A 48 3.02 17.48 46.24
C LYS A 48 3.27 18.23 44.91
N LYS A 49 2.21 18.43 44.11
CA LYS A 49 2.25 19.18 42.85
C LYS A 49 2.53 20.68 43.07
N CYS A 50 1.88 21.29 44.06
CA CYS A 50 2.09 22.70 44.42
C CYS A 50 3.53 22.93 44.88
N ARG A 51 4.05 22.08 45.78
CA ARG A 51 5.44 22.14 46.23
C ARG A 51 6.45 22.05 45.07
N ARG A 52 6.24 21.10 44.15
CA ARG A 52 7.13 20.92 42.99
C ARG A 52 7.14 22.14 42.08
N ASN A 53 5.97 22.69 41.76
CA ASN A 53 5.88 23.84 40.86
C ASN A 53 6.41 25.12 41.52
N PHE A 54 6.09 25.33 42.79
CA PHE A 54 6.52 26.52 43.53
C PHE A 54 8.04 26.55 43.71
N ASN A 55 8.71 25.42 43.90
CA ASN A 55 10.17 25.40 44.07
C ASN A 55 10.96 25.28 42.75
N HIS A 56 10.29 25.21 41.59
CA HIS A 56 10.99 24.96 40.33
C HIS A 56 11.61 26.25 39.75
N PRO A 57 12.94 26.29 39.48
CA PRO A 57 13.66 27.50 39.08
C PRO A 57 13.09 28.22 37.85
N LYS A 58 12.57 27.48 36.88
CA LYS A 58 11.95 28.02 35.67
C LYS A 58 10.74 28.93 35.95
N TYR A 59 9.92 28.61 36.96
CA TYR A 59 8.74 29.42 37.28
C TYR A 59 9.13 30.67 38.09
N ILE A 60 10.15 30.56 38.95
CA ILE A 60 10.74 31.70 39.68
C ILE A 60 11.32 32.74 38.70
N GLN A 61 12.05 32.28 37.67
CA GLN A 61 12.62 33.16 36.65
C GLN A 61 11.56 33.82 35.75
N ALA A 62 10.42 33.15 35.52
CA ALA A 62 9.35 33.68 34.69
C ALA A 62 8.61 34.86 35.36
N GLU A 63 8.35 34.77 36.67
CA GLU A 63 7.79 35.89 37.46
C GLU A 63 8.75 37.08 37.50
N ASN A 64 10.03 36.84 37.77
CA ASN A 64 11.04 37.91 37.83
C ASN A 64 11.29 38.60 36.46
N SER A 65 10.94 37.93 35.34
CA SER A 65 11.05 38.51 34.00
C SER A 65 9.83 39.34 33.60
N ALA A 66 8.68 39.17 34.26
CA ALA A 66 7.46 39.92 33.98
C ALA A 66 7.51 41.35 34.56
N ASP A 67 8.17 41.53 35.71
CA ASP A 67 8.27 42.83 36.39
C ASP A 67 9.33 43.78 35.78
N GLN A 68 10.25 43.28 34.94
CA GLN A 68 11.29 44.10 34.32
C GLN A 68 10.85 44.85 33.03
N HIS A 69 9.61 44.70 32.58
CA HIS A 69 9.11 45.30 31.33
C HIS A 69 8.11 46.46 31.49
N GLN A 70 8.16 47.20 32.60
CA GLN A 70 7.29 48.39 32.80
C GLN A 70 7.97 49.76 32.66
N ASN A 71 9.28 49.87 32.45
CA ASN A 71 9.94 51.17 32.28
C ASN A 71 10.81 51.21 31.02
N GLU A 72 10.24 51.76 29.93
CA GLU A 72 10.90 52.66 28.94
C GLU A 72 10.07 52.72 27.65
N THR A 73 9.21 53.74 27.52
CA THR A 73 8.64 54.14 26.22
C THR A 73 9.05 55.58 25.93
N LYS A 74 10.21 55.75 25.28
CA LYS A 74 10.52 56.99 24.55
C LYS A 74 9.68 57.04 23.28
N LYS A 75 8.83 58.07 23.16
CA LYS A 75 8.12 58.39 21.90
C LYS A 75 9.12 59.01 20.91
N ILE A 76 9.24 58.42 19.72
CA ILE A 76 10.05 58.95 18.60
C ILE A 76 9.09 59.46 17.51
N LEU A 77 9.40 60.63 16.93
CA LEU A 77 8.58 61.38 15.97
C LEU A 77 8.62 60.76 14.55
N ARG A 78 7.58 61.08 13.74
CA ARG A 78 7.21 60.41 12.47
C ARG A 78 8.12 60.64 11.25
N SER A 79 9.22 61.37 11.34
CA SER A 79 10.03 61.80 10.17
C SER A 79 11.43 61.20 10.06
N GLU A 80 11.77 60.13 10.79
CA GLU A 80 13.11 59.49 10.77
C GLU A 80 13.15 58.03 10.25
N ASN A 81 12.15 57.54 9.51
CA ASN A 81 12.17 56.17 8.97
C ASN A 81 12.64 56.13 7.51
N ILE A 82 13.94 56.33 7.27
CA ILE A 82 14.56 55.98 5.98
C ILE A 82 14.77 54.46 5.97
N PHE A 83 14.23 53.77 4.97
CA PHE A 83 14.41 52.32 4.82
C PHE A 83 15.89 52.01 4.57
N ASN A 84 16.52 51.21 5.44
CA ASN A 84 17.91 50.81 5.31
C ASN A 84 18.00 49.49 4.54
N PHE A 85 18.43 49.54 3.28
CA PHE A 85 18.51 48.38 2.39
C PHE A 85 19.50 47.31 2.86
N GLN A 86 20.54 47.68 3.62
CA GLN A 86 21.56 46.75 4.12
C GLN A 86 21.12 46.04 5.41
N GLU A 87 20.21 46.65 6.16
CA GLU A 87 19.81 46.16 7.48
C GLU A 87 18.35 45.71 7.56
N GLN A 88 17.52 46.06 6.59
CA GLN A 88 16.09 45.73 6.56
C GLN A 88 15.76 44.90 5.31
N CYS A 89 14.94 43.86 5.51
CA CYS A 89 14.51 42.99 4.43
C CYS A 89 13.60 43.76 3.46
N ILE A 90 13.96 43.79 2.16
CA ILE A 90 13.20 44.52 1.12
C ILE A 90 11.73 44.11 1.02
N PHE A 91 11.38 42.87 1.37
CA PHE A 91 10.01 42.36 1.30
C PHE A 91 9.18 42.74 2.53
N CYS A 92 9.65 42.42 3.74
CA CYS A 92 8.81 42.58 4.94
C CYS A 92 9.03 43.90 5.69
N GLY A 93 10.14 44.61 5.46
CA GLY A 93 10.44 45.85 6.18
C GLY A 93 11.14 45.66 7.52
N LEU A 94 11.30 44.41 7.99
CA LEU A 94 11.87 44.09 9.30
C LEU A 94 13.39 43.96 9.25
N PRO A 95 14.10 44.18 10.37
CA PRO A 95 15.54 43.99 10.46
C PRO A 95 15.97 42.61 9.97
N ALA A 96 16.89 42.56 9.02
CA ALA A 96 17.44 41.35 8.42
C ALA A 96 18.31 40.58 9.43
N LYS A 97 19.04 41.29 10.31
CA LYS A 97 19.87 40.70 11.37
C LYS A 97 19.18 40.82 12.73
N PHE A 98 18.51 39.77 13.19
CA PHE A 98 18.01 39.70 14.57
C PHE A 98 19.14 39.36 15.55
N ILE A 99 19.37 40.22 16.54
CA ILE A 99 20.38 40.02 17.59
C ILE A 99 19.88 39.01 18.63
N LYS A 100 20.66 37.93 18.78
CA LYS A 100 20.78 36.97 19.90
C LYS A 100 19.50 36.22 20.35
N ARG A 101 19.55 34.88 20.18
CA ARG A 101 18.68 33.80 20.74
C ARG A 101 17.63 33.18 19.79
N LYS A 102 18.06 32.73 18.60
CA LYS A 102 17.57 31.55 17.83
C LYS A 102 18.38 31.51 16.52
N ARG A 103 18.53 30.34 15.87
CA ARG A 103 19.18 30.22 14.54
C ARG A 103 18.67 31.33 13.63
N GLY A 104 19.58 32.18 13.13
CA GLY A 104 19.23 33.35 12.32
C GLY A 104 18.40 32.97 11.10
N ALA A 105 17.46 33.81 10.70
CA ALA A 105 16.85 33.68 9.38
C ALA A 105 17.95 33.81 8.32
N ASP A 106 17.97 32.94 7.31
CA ASP A 106 18.93 33.04 6.21
C ASP A 106 18.68 34.36 5.46
N VAL A 107 19.61 35.31 5.65
CA VAL A 107 19.62 36.60 4.98
C VAL A 107 20.45 36.45 3.71
N HIS A 108 19.84 36.81 2.58
CA HIS A 108 20.48 36.76 1.27
C HIS A 108 20.65 38.18 0.71
N PRO A 109 21.82 38.52 0.15
CA PRO A 109 22.00 39.76 -0.59
C PRO A 109 21.36 39.66 -1.98
N VAL A 110 20.93 40.79 -2.53
CA VAL A 110 20.55 40.91 -3.94
C VAL A 110 21.82 41.03 -4.77
N LEU A 111 22.05 40.05 -5.64
CA LEU A 111 23.30 39.93 -6.41
C LEU A 111 23.16 40.28 -7.89
N THR A 112 21.95 40.37 -8.43
CA THR A 112 21.73 40.54 -9.88
C THR A 112 20.55 41.45 -10.20
N MET A 113 20.65 42.16 -11.33
CA MET A 113 19.54 42.94 -11.89
C MET A 113 18.37 42.05 -12.34
N GLU A 114 18.66 40.83 -12.80
CA GLU A 114 17.64 39.84 -13.16
C GLU A 114 16.74 39.49 -11.96
N PHE A 115 17.30 39.45 -10.74
CA PHE A 115 16.51 39.25 -9.53
C PHE A 115 15.53 40.40 -9.30
N GLN A 116 15.99 41.64 -9.50
CA GLN A 116 15.15 42.83 -9.36
C GLN A 116 14.01 42.84 -10.38
N GLU A 117 14.28 42.52 -11.65
CA GLU A 117 13.28 42.44 -12.71
C GLU A 117 12.17 41.43 -12.38
N LYS A 118 12.54 40.22 -11.93
CA LYS A 118 11.58 39.19 -11.50
C LYS A 118 10.73 39.63 -10.30
N VAL A 119 11.31 40.41 -9.38
CA VAL A 119 10.56 40.98 -8.25
C VAL A 119 9.60 42.07 -8.71
N LEU A 120 10.00 42.93 -9.66
CA LEU A 120 9.13 43.95 -10.25
C LEU A 120 7.97 43.34 -11.05
N GLU A 121 8.22 42.26 -11.79
CA GLU A 121 7.19 41.47 -12.46
C GLU A 121 6.22 40.88 -11.42
N SER A 122 6.74 40.30 -10.34
CA SER A 122 5.92 39.80 -9.23
C SER A 122 5.09 40.92 -8.57
N CYS A 123 5.63 42.13 -8.41
CA CYS A 123 4.86 43.28 -7.89
C CYS A 123 3.70 43.65 -8.82
N THR A 124 3.91 43.58 -10.13
CA THR A 124 2.91 43.90 -11.15
C THR A 124 1.82 42.83 -11.22
N ASN A 125 2.20 41.54 -11.15
CA ASN A 125 1.26 40.42 -11.18
C ASN A 125 0.39 40.35 -9.91
N ARG A 126 0.94 40.72 -8.75
CA ARG A 126 0.18 40.71 -7.48
C ARG A 126 -0.78 41.88 -7.35
N ASN A 127 -0.33 43.09 -7.71
CA ASN A 127 -1.08 44.33 -7.62
C ASN A 127 -1.78 44.57 -6.25
N ASP A 128 -1.15 44.15 -5.15
CA ASP A 128 -1.61 44.33 -3.78
C ASP A 128 -0.76 45.36 -3.02
N GLU A 129 -1.20 45.77 -1.82
CA GLU A 129 -0.51 46.78 -0.99
C GLU A 129 0.94 46.37 -0.66
N TRP A 130 1.17 45.05 -0.48
CA TRP A 130 2.49 44.50 -0.28
C TRP A 130 3.38 44.68 -1.53
N GLY A 131 2.85 44.37 -2.71
CA GLY A 131 3.51 44.58 -4.00
C GLY A 131 3.82 46.04 -4.29
N HIS A 132 2.88 46.95 -4.00
CA HIS A 132 3.10 48.40 -4.17
C HIS A 132 4.20 48.93 -3.24
N THR A 133 4.23 48.46 -1.98
CA THR A 133 5.27 48.86 -1.02
C THR A 133 6.66 48.40 -1.45
N VAL A 134 6.78 47.14 -1.89
CA VAL A 134 8.05 46.60 -2.39
C VAL A 134 8.47 47.31 -3.68
N LYS A 135 7.56 47.57 -4.61
CA LYS A 135 7.82 48.34 -5.83
C LYS A 135 8.30 49.76 -5.53
N GLY A 136 7.71 50.42 -4.52
CA GLY A 136 8.14 51.74 -4.04
C GLY A 136 9.58 51.74 -3.51
N ARG A 137 9.96 50.72 -2.72
CA ARG A 137 11.34 50.56 -2.25
C ARG A 137 12.35 50.38 -3.39
N ILE A 138 12.00 49.59 -4.40
CA ILE A 138 12.87 49.37 -5.57
C ILE A 138 13.02 50.66 -6.39
N SER A 139 11.92 51.39 -6.60
CA SER A 139 11.92 52.63 -7.37
C SER A 139 12.69 53.77 -6.69
N TYR A 140 12.87 53.70 -5.36
CA TYR A 140 13.64 54.70 -4.62
C TYR A 140 15.16 54.62 -4.91
N VAL A 141 15.67 53.41 -5.16
CA VAL A 141 17.11 53.15 -5.32
C VAL A 141 17.51 52.86 -6.76
N ASN A 142 16.56 52.43 -7.60
CA ASN A 142 16.71 52.00 -8.99
C ASN A 142 17.60 50.76 -9.22
N ASP A 143 18.64 50.54 -8.41
CA ASP A 143 19.52 49.36 -8.46
C ASP A 143 19.69 48.76 -7.05
N LEU A 144 18.99 47.65 -6.80
CA LEU A 144 19.06 46.92 -5.53
C LEU A 144 20.42 46.27 -5.28
N HIS A 145 21.14 45.88 -6.33
CA HIS A 145 22.46 45.26 -6.20
C HIS A 145 23.48 46.30 -5.76
N ALA A 146 23.47 47.48 -6.37
CA ALA A 146 24.35 48.60 -6.02
C ALA A 146 24.12 49.14 -4.59
N ALA A 147 22.92 48.97 -4.03
CA ALA A 147 22.60 49.39 -2.67
C ALA A 147 22.78 48.30 -1.60
N ASP A 148 23.44 47.18 -1.95
CA ASP A 148 23.68 46.05 -1.05
C ASP A 148 22.40 45.56 -0.35
N ALA A 149 21.28 45.53 -1.10
CA ALA A 149 19.98 45.23 -0.53
C ALA A 149 19.92 43.78 -0.02
N VAL A 150 19.30 43.55 1.14
CA VAL A 150 19.17 42.22 1.74
C VAL A 150 17.72 41.76 1.89
N TYR A 151 17.52 40.44 1.94
CA TYR A 151 16.21 39.85 2.13
C TYR A 151 16.23 38.51 2.88
N HIS A 152 15.13 38.17 3.55
CA HIS A 152 14.94 36.82 4.11
C HIS A 152 14.51 35.86 3.00
N GLN A 153 15.14 34.69 2.88
CA GLN A 153 14.76 33.69 1.87
C GLN A 153 13.26 33.36 1.90
N THR A 154 12.72 33.14 3.10
CA THR A 154 11.30 32.85 3.31
C THR A 154 10.40 33.99 2.83
N CYS A 155 10.81 35.25 3.00
CA CYS A 155 10.01 36.40 2.54
C CYS A 155 9.97 36.47 1.01
N SER A 156 11.07 36.18 0.32
CA SER A 156 11.11 36.13 -1.14
C SER A 156 10.22 35.02 -1.70
N VAL A 157 10.29 33.82 -1.11
CA VAL A 157 9.42 32.69 -1.51
C VAL A 157 7.95 33.00 -1.25
N ASN A 158 7.61 33.54 -0.08
CA ASN A 158 6.24 33.91 0.27
C ASN A 158 5.69 35.01 -0.67
N PHE A 159 6.52 36.01 -1.00
CA PHE A 159 6.15 37.09 -1.91
C PHE A 159 5.81 36.56 -3.31
N ARG A 160 6.64 35.66 -3.86
CA ARG A 160 6.42 35.05 -5.18
C ARG A 160 5.23 34.08 -5.21
N THR A 161 5.01 33.33 -4.13
CA THR A 161 3.94 32.30 -4.08
C THR A 161 2.59 32.82 -3.56
N GLY A 162 2.53 34.02 -3.00
CA GLY A 162 1.32 34.59 -2.40
C GLY A 162 0.83 33.94 -1.12
N LYS A 163 1.70 33.19 -0.44
CA LYS A 163 1.42 32.57 0.85
C LYS A 163 1.99 33.44 1.99
N ASN A 164 1.31 33.47 3.15
CA ASN A 164 1.79 34.13 4.37
C ASN A 164 2.16 35.62 4.21
N ILE A 165 1.22 36.43 3.72
CA ILE A 165 1.38 37.90 3.63
C ILE A 165 1.72 38.46 5.03
N PRO A 166 2.77 39.28 5.18
CA PRO A 166 3.11 39.87 6.47
C PRO A 166 1.91 40.65 7.03
N SER A 167 1.66 40.52 8.33
CA SER A 167 0.46 41.06 8.99
C SER A 167 0.25 42.56 8.79
N VAL A 168 1.33 43.30 8.48
CA VAL A 168 1.32 44.73 8.19
C VAL A 168 0.60 45.06 6.87
N TYR A 169 0.57 44.11 5.92
CA TYR A 169 -0.02 44.28 4.58
C TYR A 169 -1.23 43.35 4.36
N SER A 170 -1.78 42.76 5.43
CA SER A 170 -2.96 41.91 5.37
C SER A 170 -4.21 42.79 5.43
N PRO A 171 -5.11 42.77 4.43
CA PRO A 171 -6.35 43.58 4.45
C PRO A 171 -7.38 43.11 5.48
N ILE A 172 -7.10 42.02 6.21
CA ILE A 172 -7.95 41.48 7.26
C ILE A 172 -7.29 41.82 8.61
N PRO A 173 -7.94 42.60 9.51
CA PRO A 173 -7.44 42.80 10.87
C PRO A 173 -7.26 41.43 11.49
N SER A 174 -6.07 41.19 12.03
CA SER A 174 -5.66 39.91 12.58
C SER A 174 -6.76 39.33 13.45
N LYS A 175 -7.41 38.25 12.97
CA LYS A 175 -8.03 37.27 13.87
C LYS A 175 -6.99 37.01 14.94
N GLU A 176 -7.39 37.23 16.19
CA GLU A 176 -6.62 36.86 17.37
C GLU A 176 -5.92 35.55 17.06
N ARG A 177 -4.59 35.61 16.97
CA ARG A 177 -3.79 34.40 16.91
C ARG A 177 -4.15 33.66 18.17
N ARG A 178 -4.95 32.60 18.04
CA ARG A 178 -5.12 31.61 19.09
C ARG A 178 -3.73 31.31 19.60
N LEU A 179 -3.47 31.67 20.85
CA LEU A 179 -2.27 31.26 21.55
C LEU A 179 -2.10 29.77 21.29
N ALA A 180 -0.96 29.39 20.75
CA ALA A 180 -0.62 28.00 20.51
C ALA A 180 -0.48 27.27 21.85
N GLY A 181 -1.62 26.85 22.39
CA GLY A 181 -1.80 25.81 23.38
C GLY A 181 -2.96 24.95 22.89
N ARG A 182 -2.65 23.73 22.43
CA ARG A 182 -3.53 22.80 21.71
C ARG A 182 -4.76 22.39 22.54
N PRO A 183 -5.99 22.58 22.03
CA PRO A 183 -7.15 21.76 22.37
C PRO A 183 -7.71 21.17 21.05
N CYS A 184 -6.98 20.23 20.45
CA CYS A 184 -7.41 19.55 19.22
C CYS A 184 -7.13 18.03 19.26
N ALA A 185 -6.27 17.58 20.19
CA ALA A 185 -6.01 16.15 20.38
C ALA A 185 -7.26 15.39 20.87
N THR A 186 -8.12 16.02 21.69
CA THR A 186 -9.29 15.37 22.28
C THR A 186 -10.36 15.02 21.26
N GLN A 187 -10.68 15.91 20.31
CA GLN A 187 -11.70 15.61 19.28
C GLN A 187 -11.21 14.53 18.29
N GLN A 188 -9.94 14.59 17.89
CA GLN A 188 -9.33 13.56 17.03
C GLN A 188 -9.18 12.20 17.76
N GLU A 189 -8.89 12.20 19.06
CA GLU A 189 -8.82 10.97 19.87
C GLU A 189 -10.20 10.37 20.15
N ASP A 190 -11.23 11.20 20.35
CA ASP A 190 -12.62 10.74 20.45
C ASP A 190 -13.12 10.17 19.12
N ALA A 191 -12.84 10.86 18.01
CA ALA A 191 -13.17 10.39 16.67
C ALA A 191 -12.44 9.08 16.34
N PHE A 192 -11.17 8.96 16.73
CA PHE A 192 -10.42 7.71 16.63
C PHE A 192 -11.03 6.60 17.49
N SER A 193 -11.41 6.88 18.74
CA SER A 193 -12.05 5.90 19.62
C SER A 193 -13.37 5.38 19.05
N LYS A 194 -14.20 6.26 18.47
CA LYS A 194 -15.44 5.88 17.75
C LYS A 194 -15.14 5.03 16.51
N THR A 195 -14.07 5.38 15.78
CA THR A 195 -13.62 4.61 14.62
C THR A 195 -13.11 3.22 15.01
N CYS A 196 -12.39 3.11 16.14
CA CYS A 196 -11.97 1.83 16.71
C CYS A 196 -13.15 0.97 17.18
N ALA A 197 -14.17 1.57 17.80
CA ALA A 197 -15.39 0.87 18.19
C ALA A 197 -16.16 0.35 16.96
N PHE A 198 -16.23 1.14 15.88
CA PHE A 198 -16.78 0.69 14.61
C PHE A 198 -16.00 -0.49 14.05
N LEU A 199 -14.67 -0.44 14.04
CA LEU A 199 -13.82 -1.53 13.57
C LEU A 199 -14.04 -2.80 14.41
N ALA A 200 -14.09 -2.69 15.74
CA ALA A 200 -14.34 -3.81 16.65
C ALA A 200 -15.73 -4.44 16.47
N ASN A 201 -16.74 -3.63 16.17
CA ASN A 201 -18.12 -4.12 15.93
C ASN A 201 -18.31 -4.73 14.54
N ASN A 202 -17.44 -4.42 13.58
CA ASN A 202 -17.50 -4.91 12.19
C ASN A 202 -16.30 -5.78 11.81
N ASP A 203 -15.74 -6.51 12.78
CA ASP A 203 -14.57 -7.38 12.58
C ASP A 203 -14.83 -8.54 11.58
N ASN A 204 -16.08 -8.84 11.26
CA ASN A 204 -16.41 -9.82 10.23
C ASN A 204 -16.23 -9.27 8.80
N GLU A 205 -16.10 -7.96 8.62
CA GLU A 205 -15.96 -7.32 7.31
C GLU A 205 -14.51 -6.92 7.03
N GLN A 206 -14.09 -7.00 5.76
CA GLN A 206 -12.79 -6.46 5.34
C GLN A 206 -12.85 -4.93 5.24
N VAL A 207 -12.28 -4.24 6.23
CA VAL A 207 -12.21 -2.77 6.27
C VAL A 207 -10.80 -2.32 5.87
N THR A 208 -10.69 -1.32 5.00
CA THR A 208 -9.38 -0.76 4.63
C THR A 208 -8.99 0.43 5.50
N VAL A 209 -7.70 0.76 5.59
CA VAL A 209 -7.24 1.99 6.30
C VAL A 209 -7.89 3.23 5.69
N MET A 210 -8.17 3.23 4.39
CA MET A 210 -8.87 4.31 3.71
C MET A 210 -10.34 4.40 4.16
N ASP A 211 -11.02 3.27 4.33
CA ASP A 211 -12.41 3.25 4.84
C ASP A 211 -12.46 3.76 6.28
N LEU A 212 -11.48 3.39 7.12
CA LEU A 212 -11.36 3.92 8.49
C LEU A 212 -11.09 5.43 8.50
N THR A 213 -10.28 5.92 7.56
CA THR A 213 -10.02 7.36 7.43
C THR A 213 -11.29 8.12 7.01
N LYS A 214 -12.05 7.58 6.07
CA LYS A 214 -13.36 8.12 5.67
C LYS A 214 -14.36 8.07 6.82
N LYS A 215 -14.39 6.96 7.58
CA LYS A 215 -15.26 6.80 8.74
C LYS A 215 -14.93 7.80 9.84
N MET A 216 -13.63 8.06 10.07
CA MET A 216 -13.18 9.07 11.01
C MET A 216 -13.59 10.49 10.59
N ALA A 217 -13.67 10.76 9.28
CA ALA A 217 -14.13 12.05 8.74
C ALA A 217 -15.60 12.34 9.05
N GLU A 218 -16.41 11.32 9.37
CA GLU A 218 -17.79 11.51 9.86
C GLU A 218 -17.83 12.06 11.30
N PHE A 219 -16.75 11.88 12.06
CA PHE A 219 -16.68 12.23 13.48
C PHE A 219 -15.78 13.43 13.79
N CYS A 220 -15.00 13.92 12.82
CA CYS A 220 -14.14 15.10 12.97
C CYS A 220 -13.82 15.78 11.64
N ASP A 221 -13.58 17.10 11.70
CA ASP A 221 -13.26 17.93 10.53
C ASP A 221 -11.86 17.65 9.95
N GLU A 222 -10.94 17.17 10.81
CA GLU A 222 -9.56 16.82 10.44
C GLU A 222 -9.27 15.35 10.76
N PRO A 223 -9.67 14.41 9.89
CA PRO A 223 -9.37 12.99 10.04
C PRO A 223 -7.87 12.70 9.88
N TYR A 224 -7.41 11.60 10.47
CA TYR A 224 -6.02 11.20 10.36
C TYR A 224 -5.59 10.89 8.92
N THR A 225 -4.34 11.19 8.59
CA THR A 225 -3.75 10.71 7.34
C THR A 225 -3.61 9.18 7.39
N ARG A 226 -3.60 8.52 6.22
CA ARG A 226 -3.46 7.05 6.11
C ARG A 226 -2.28 6.50 6.93
N ASN A 227 -1.11 7.14 6.83
CA ASN A 227 0.10 6.72 7.55
C ASN A 227 -0.04 6.90 9.07
N TYR A 228 -0.70 7.98 9.50
CA TYR A 228 -0.92 8.22 10.92
C TYR A 228 -1.98 7.28 11.50
N MET A 229 -3.04 6.99 10.74
CA MET A 229 -4.06 5.97 11.07
C MET A 229 -3.42 4.60 11.27
N LYS A 230 -2.57 4.12 10.33
CA LYS A 230 -1.82 2.86 10.48
C LYS A 230 -1.03 2.82 11.79
N LYS A 231 -0.26 3.89 12.07
CA LYS A 231 0.57 3.97 13.27
C LYS A 231 -0.28 3.96 14.55
N LYS A 232 -1.39 4.69 14.58
CA LYS A 232 -2.32 4.73 15.73
C LYS A 232 -3.03 3.39 15.93
N LEU A 233 -3.44 2.70 14.86
CA LEU A 233 -4.03 1.36 14.93
C LEU A 233 -3.06 0.33 15.54
N HIS A 234 -1.80 0.32 15.09
CA HIS A 234 -0.77 -0.53 15.71
C HIS A 234 -0.49 -0.14 17.16
N THR A 235 -0.52 1.15 17.50
CA THR A 235 -0.31 1.61 18.88
C THR A 235 -1.47 1.18 19.79
N HIS A 236 -2.71 1.17 19.29
CA HIS A 236 -3.91 0.87 20.06
C HIS A 236 -4.17 -0.63 20.23
N PHE A 237 -4.04 -1.41 19.15
CA PHE A 237 -4.37 -2.84 19.13
C PHE A 237 -3.15 -3.76 19.18
N GLY A 238 -1.93 -3.22 19.04
CA GLY A 238 -0.69 -3.99 19.17
C GLY A 238 -0.62 -5.16 18.20
N SER A 239 -0.48 -6.37 18.75
CA SER A 239 -0.41 -7.64 18.02
C SER A 239 -1.76 -8.17 17.57
N ASP A 240 -2.86 -7.61 18.05
CA ASP A 240 -4.21 -8.11 17.77
C ASP A 240 -4.74 -7.63 16.40
N ILE A 241 -3.93 -6.89 15.64
CA ILE A 241 -4.29 -6.32 14.34
C ILE A 241 -3.22 -6.61 13.27
N LEU A 242 -3.68 -7.03 12.10
CA LEU A 242 -2.85 -7.28 10.92
C LEU A 242 -3.29 -6.34 9.79
N ILE A 243 -2.34 -5.56 9.27
CA ILE A 243 -2.55 -4.67 8.13
C ILE A 243 -1.84 -5.27 6.93
N THR A 244 -2.59 -5.73 5.94
CA THR A 244 -2.06 -6.30 4.70
C THR A 244 -1.91 -5.18 3.67
N GLU A 245 -0.67 -4.89 3.27
CA GLU A 245 -0.37 -3.96 2.18
C GLU A 245 -0.41 -4.72 0.86
N ILE A 246 -1.20 -4.22 -0.10
CA ILE A 246 -1.28 -4.78 -1.45
C ILE A 246 -0.86 -3.68 -2.42
N ASN A 247 0.18 -3.93 -3.22
CA ASN A 247 0.71 -2.92 -4.15
C ASN A 247 -0.40 -2.37 -5.06
N GLY A 248 -0.61 -1.05 -4.99
CA GLY A 248 -1.64 -0.34 -5.78
C GLY A 248 -3.07 -0.43 -5.23
N LEU A 249 -3.33 -1.20 -4.16
CA LEU A 249 -4.66 -1.34 -3.55
C LEU A 249 -4.68 -0.79 -2.11
N PRO A 250 -5.87 -0.47 -1.56
CA PRO A 250 -5.97 0.07 -0.19
C PRO A 250 -5.58 -0.99 0.85
N ASP A 251 -4.80 -0.58 1.85
CA ASP A 251 -4.34 -1.47 2.91
C ASP A 251 -5.51 -2.05 3.71
N ILE A 252 -5.61 -3.37 3.78
CA ILE A 252 -6.70 -4.07 4.47
C ILE A 252 -6.33 -4.28 5.92
N VAL A 253 -7.27 -3.98 6.82
CA VAL A 253 -7.13 -4.12 8.27
C VAL A 253 -7.94 -5.34 8.73
N SER A 254 -7.37 -6.18 9.58
CA SER A 254 -8.05 -7.37 10.13
C SER A 254 -7.62 -7.63 11.57
N PHE A 255 -8.52 -8.04 12.46
CA PHE A 255 -8.13 -8.49 13.81
C PHE A 255 -7.62 -9.93 13.79
N CYS A 256 -6.55 -10.18 14.55
CA CYS A 256 -5.99 -11.49 14.83
C CYS A 256 -6.06 -11.72 16.34
N TYR A 257 -7.13 -12.35 16.83
CA TYR A 257 -7.29 -12.61 18.26
C TYR A 257 -6.42 -13.78 18.70
N SER A 258 -5.80 -13.64 19.86
CA SER A 258 -5.17 -14.78 20.53
C SER A 258 -6.23 -15.77 21.02
N ALA A 259 -5.89 -17.06 21.03
CA ALA A 259 -6.79 -18.08 21.54
C ALA A 259 -7.26 -17.80 22.99
N LYS A 260 -6.37 -17.21 23.81
CA LYS A 260 -6.67 -16.82 25.20
C LYS A 260 -7.76 -15.75 25.29
N SER A 261 -7.74 -14.75 24.41
CA SER A 261 -8.74 -13.68 24.40
C SER A 261 -10.14 -14.20 24.04
N ILE A 262 -10.23 -15.11 23.06
CA ILE A 262 -11.49 -15.74 22.66
C ILE A 262 -12.07 -16.59 23.80
N LEU A 263 -11.22 -17.38 24.48
CA LEU A 263 -11.65 -18.18 25.64
C LEU A 263 -12.12 -17.30 26.81
N TYR A 264 -11.39 -16.23 27.12
CA TYR A 264 -11.75 -15.31 28.19
C TYR A 264 -13.13 -14.67 27.94
N ASP A 265 -13.38 -14.21 26.72
CA ASP A 265 -14.67 -13.64 26.32
C ASP A 265 -15.81 -14.66 26.38
N PHE A 266 -15.53 -15.93 26.07
CA PHE A 266 -16.49 -17.01 26.17
C PHE A 266 -16.93 -17.25 27.62
N TYR A 267 -15.99 -17.35 28.56
CA TYR A 267 -16.28 -17.60 29.98
C TYR A 267 -16.85 -16.39 30.74
N LYS A 268 -16.68 -15.16 30.22
CA LYS A 268 -17.18 -13.93 30.88
C LYS A 268 -18.69 -13.70 30.67
N ARG A 269 -19.31 -14.32 29.66
CA ARG A 269 -20.74 -14.12 29.37
C ARG A 269 -21.59 -14.98 30.30
N PRO A 270 -22.70 -14.45 30.86
CA PRO A 270 -23.61 -15.24 31.67
C PRO A 270 -24.19 -16.38 30.81
N GLN A 271 -24.14 -17.61 31.33
CA GLN A 271 -24.70 -18.81 30.69
C GLN A 271 -26.21 -18.65 30.53
N SER A 272 -26.64 -18.13 29.37
CA SER A 272 -28.06 -18.10 28.97
C SER A 272 -28.33 -19.20 27.95
N SER A 273 -29.20 -20.15 28.31
CA SER A 273 -30.02 -21.14 27.56
C SER A 273 -29.66 -21.69 26.16
N SER A 274 -28.56 -21.31 25.51
CA SER A 274 -28.08 -21.94 24.27
C SER A 274 -26.56 -22.05 24.29
N ASP A 275 -26.04 -22.87 25.21
CA ASP A 275 -24.61 -23.17 25.32
C ASP A 275 -24.01 -23.60 23.97
N LYS A 276 -24.79 -24.34 23.16
CA LYS A 276 -24.40 -24.78 21.81
C LYS A 276 -24.08 -23.62 20.86
N GLU A 277 -24.92 -22.57 20.82
CA GLU A 277 -24.68 -21.43 19.93
C GLU A 277 -23.44 -20.64 20.34
N SER A 278 -23.24 -20.48 21.65
CA SER A 278 -22.05 -19.79 22.18
C SER A 278 -20.76 -20.53 21.84
N ILE A 279 -20.76 -21.87 21.93
CA ILE A 279 -19.62 -22.73 21.57
C ILE A 279 -19.32 -22.62 20.07
N ILE A 280 -20.35 -22.69 19.21
CA ILE A 280 -20.17 -22.57 17.76
C ILE A 280 -19.61 -21.20 17.39
N LYS A 281 -20.11 -20.13 18.00
CA LYS A 281 -19.60 -18.76 17.79
C LYS A 281 -18.14 -18.63 18.26
N ALA A 282 -17.76 -19.23 19.38
CA ALA A 282 -16.38 -19.24 19.84
C ALA A 282 -15.48 -20.02 18.87
N ALA A 283 -15.88 -21.24 18.46
CA ALA A 283 -15.17 -22.06 17.47
C ALA A 283 -14.95 -21.31 16.14
N ALA A 284 -16.00 -20.65 15.63
CA ALA A 284 -15.92 -19.85 14.41
C ALA A 284 -14.90 -18.70 14.53
N ARG A 285 -14.79 -18.05 15.70
CA ARG A 285 -13.79 -17.00 15.94
C ARG A 285 -12.36 -17.52 15.95
N PHE A 286 -12.11 -18.71 16.53
CA PHE A 286 -10.78 -19.32 16.46
C PHE A 286 -10.39 -19.58 15.00
N ILE A 287 -11.27 -20.23 14.25
CA ILE A 287 -11.05 -20.54 12.84
C ILE A 287 -10.83 -19.25 12.02
N LEU A 288 -11.65 -18.23 12.23
CA LEU A 288 -11.51 -16.96 11.52
C LEU A 288 -10.19 -16.26 11.87
N SER A 289 -9.75 -16.31 13.13
CA SER A 289 -8.45 -15.77 13.56
C SER A 289 -7.30 -16.47 12.83
N ASP A 290 -7.35 -17.80 12.72
CA ASP A 290 -6.34 -18.58 12.01
C ASP A 290 -6.34 -18.29 10.50
N ILE A 291 -7.52 -18.11 9.88
CA ILE A 291 -7.61 -17.69 8.47
C ILE A 291 -7.00 -16.28 8.28
N LYS A 292 -7.23 -15.37 9.23
CA LYS A 292 -6.71 -13.99 9.19
C LYS A 292 -5.21 -13.93 9.43
N SER A 293 -4.63 -14.86 10.17
CA SER A 293 -3.19 -14.91 10.47
C SER A 293 -2.33 -15.48 9.32
N ILE A 294 -2.95 -16.18 8.36
CA ILE A 294 -2.24 -16.70 7.18
C ILE A 294 -1.61 -15.54 6.39
N GLN A 295 -0.30 -15.64 6.16
CA GLN A 295 0.42 -14.71 5.30
C GLN A 295 0.01 -14.94 3.85
N ALA A 296 -0.44 -13.87 3.19
CA ALA A 296 -0.88 -13.92 1.81
C ALA A 296 0.05 -13.11 0.93
N SER A 297 0.58 -13.74 -0.12
CA SER A 297 1.24 -13.02 -1.21
C SER A 297 0.24 -12.81 -2.34
N THR A 298 0.01 -11.56 -2.71
CA THR A 298 -0.88 -11.18 -3.82
C THR A 298 -0.11 -10.75 -5.07
N THR A 299 1.22 -10.85 -5.02
CA THR A 299 2.13 -10.42 -6.10
C THR A 299 2.44 -11.54 -7.08
N LEU A 300 2.25 -12.79 -6.68
CA LEU A 300 2.53 -13.98 -7.48
C LEU A 300 1.30 -14.88 -7.51
N TYR A 301 1.07 -15.53 -8.64
CA TYR A 301 0.09 -16.60 -8.73
C TYR A 301 0.65 -17.91 -8.17
N PRO A 302 -0.21 -18.83 -7.70
CA PRO A 302 0.20 -20.15 -7.25
C PRO A 302 0.98 -20.90 -8.33
N SER A 303 2.06 -21.58 -7.95
CA SER A 303 2.88 -22.34 -8.89
C SER A 303 2.19 -23.63 -9.35
N LEU A 304 2.60 -24.18 -10.50
CA LEU A 304 2.09 -25.47 -10.98
C LEU A 304 2.33 -26.59 -9.97
N SER A 305 3.50 -26.59 -9.31
CA SER A 305 3.81 -27.55 -8.24
C SER A 305 2.86 -27.44 -7.04
N GLU A 306 2.46 -26.23 -6.67
CA GLU A 306 1.47 -26.04 -5.61
C GLU A 306 0.11 -26.59 -6.05
N ILE A 307 -0.32 -26.30 -7.28
CA ILE A 307 -1.61 -26.71 -7.85
C ILE A 307 -1.74 -28.24 -7.97
N GLU A 308 -0.71 -28.92 -8.49
CA GLU A 308 -0.72 -30.36 -8.72
C GLU A 308 -0.70 -31.18 -7.42
N SER A 309 -0.10 -30.63 -6.37
CA SER A 309 0.15 -31.35 -5.12
C SER A 309 -1.05 -31.24 -4.17
N LEU A 310 -1.76 -32.36 -3.95
CA LEU A 310 -2.86 -32.43 -2.99
C LEU A 310 -2.42 -32.02 -1.57
N SER A 311 -1.21 -32.42 -1.14
CA SER A 311 -0.67 -32.02 0.16
C SER A 311 -0.48 -30.50 0.28
N SER A 312 -0.09 -29.85 -0.82
CA SER A 312 0.06 -28.38 -0.86
C SER A 312 -1.30 -27.67 -0.84
N GLN A 313 -2.32 -28.28 -1.44
CA GLN A 313 -3.69 -27.75 -1.40
C GLN A 313 -4.32 -27.84 -0.01
N ILE A 314 -4.00 -28.89 0.75
CA ILE A 314 -4.45 -29.04 2.15
C ILE A 314 -3.69 -28.07 3.05
N SER A 315 -2.36 -27.97 2.91
CA SER A 315 -1.52 -27.11 3.77
C SER A 315 -1.83 -25.62 3.60
N TYR A 316 -2.44 -25.23 2.48
CA TYR A 316 -2.98 -23.89 2.27
C TYR A 316 -4.12 -23.56 3.27
N VAL A 317 -4.88 -24.57 3.72
CA VAL A 317 -6.01 -24.42 4.64
C VAL A 317 -5.49 -24.49 6.09
N PRO A 318 -5.90 -23.59 7.01
CA PRO A 318 -5.43 -23.65 8.40
C PRO A 318 -5.92 -24.91 9.13
N ASP A 319 -5.09 -25.44 10.02
CA ASP A 319 -5.34 -26.71 10.73
C ASP A 319 -6.67 -26.72 11.49
N SER A 320 -7.10 -25.59 12.06
CA SER A 320 -8.39 -25.49 12.76
C SER A 320 -9.58 -25.67 11.83
N LEU A 321 -9.51 -25.14 10.60
CA LEU A 321 -10.53 -25.33 9.57
C LEU A 321 -10.49 -26.76 9.03
N GLN A 322 -9.28 -27.32 8.81
CA GLN A 322 -9.14 -28.72 8.44
C GLN A 322 -9.76 -29.65 9.49
N LEU A 323 -9.53 -29.39 10.78
CA LEU A 323 -10.09 -30.14 11.89
C LEU A 323 -11.62 -30.08 11.89
N LEU A 324 -12.20 -28.88 11.73
CA LEU A 324 -13.66 -28.73 11.64
C LEU A 324 -14.24 -29.54 10.48
N LEU A 325 -13.72 -29.36 9.26
CA LEU A 325 -14.23 -30.02 8.06
C LEU A 325 -14.05 -31.55 8.14
N SER A 326 -12.93 -32.02 8.71
CA SER A 326 -12.66 -33.46 8.92
C SER A 326 -13.66 -34.14 9.85
N ASN A 327 -14.19 -33.39 10.83
CA ASN A 327 -15.22 -33.87 11.77
C ASN A 327 -16.64 -33.79 11.17
N ILE A 328 -16.88 -32.90 10.21
CA ILE A 328 -18.18 -32.77 9.53
C ILE A 328 -18.30 -33.79 8.38
N PHE A 329 -17.24 -34.04 7.62
CA PHE A 329 -17.28 -34.90 6.45
C PHE A 329 -17.23 -36.39 6.81
N LEU A 330 -18.29 -37.12 6.41
CA LEU A 330 -18.52 -38.53 6.73
C LEU A 330 -17.74 -39.52 5.81
N GLN A 331 -17.19 -39.07 4.67
CA GLN A 331 -16.61 -39.95 3.64
C GLN A 331 -15.07 -40.05 3.69
N ASN A 332 -14.52 -41.13 3.12
CA ASN A 332 -13.09 -41.46 3.07
C ASN A 332 -12.25 -40.64 2.06
N SER A 333 -12.85 -39.79 1.23
CA SER A 333 -12.15 -38.87 0.31
C SER A 333 -12.09 -37.45 0.88
N LYS A 334 -11.45 -37.30 2.04
CA LYS A 334 -11.51 -36.09 2.87
C LYS A 334 -10.68 -34.94 2.27
N ASP A 335 -9.48 -35.22 1.83
CA ASP A 335 -8.45 -34.22 1.62
C ASP A 335 -8.77 -33.19 0.52
N LEU A 336 -9.17 -33.64 -0.68
CA LEU A 336 -9.51 -32.73 -1.77
C LEU A 336 -10.79 -31.93 -1.47
N LYS A 337 -11.77 -32.54 -0.79
CA LYS A 337 -13.01 -31.87 -0.38
C LYS A 337 -12.74 -30.85 0.73
N ILE A 338 -11.88 -31.16 1.68
CA ILE A 338 -11.41 -30.25 2.72
C ILE A 338 -10.65 -29.08 2.09
N ALA A 339 -9.72 -29.36 1.16
CA ALA A 339 -8.98 -28.31 0.47
C ALA A 339 -9.90 -27.39 -0.34
N SER A 340 -10.81 -27.95 -1.14
CA SER A 340 -11.73 -27.16 -1.99
C SER A 340 -12.71 -26.31 -1.18
N ILE A 341 -13.41 -26.91 -0.21
CA ILE A 341 -14.38 -26.18 0.63
C ILE A 341 -13.64 -25.24 1.59
N GLY A 342 -12.51 -25.66 2.14
CA GLY A 342 -11.66 -24.85 3.01
C GLY A 342 -11.18 -23.59 2.30
N GLN A 343 -10.66 -23.71 1.08
CA GLN A 343 -10.27 -22.56 0.26
C GLN A 343 -11.46 -21.65 -0.08
N ALA A 344 -12.66 -22.21 -0.33
CA ALA A 344 -13.86 -21.39 -0.55
C ALA A 344 -14.27 -20.58 0.68
N ILE A 345 -14.21 -21.19 1.87
CA ILE A 345 -14.45 -20.52 3.16
C ILE A 345 -13.41 -19.42 3.38
N MET A 346 -12.14 -19.71 3.14
CA MET A 346 -11.05 -18.75 3.26
C MET A 346 -11.24 -17.56 2.31
N GLN A 347 -11.55 -17.81 1.04
CA GLN A 347 -11.78 -16.74 0.06
C GLN A 347 -12.96 -15.87 0.47
N THR A 348 -14.04 -16.46 0.97
CA THR A 348 -15.21 -15.69 1.43
C THR A 348 -14.88 -14.88 2.67
N SER A 349 -14.01 -15.39 3.55
CA SER A 349 -13.55 -14.70 4.76
C SER A 349 -12.54 -13.58 4.44
N ARG A 350 -11.77 -13.70 3.35
CA ARG A 350 -10.71 -12.75 2.96
C ARG A 350 -10.63 -12.49 1.44
N PRO A 351 -11.71 -11.98 0.80
CA PRO A 351 -11.85 -11.98 -0.67
C PRO A 351 -10.79 -11.17 -1.42
N ARG A 352 -10.23 -10.11 -0.83
CA ARG A 352 -9.23 -9.25 -1.47
C ARG A 352 -7.79 -9.60 -1.15
N ALA A 353 -7.57 -10.47 -0.16
CA ALA A 353 -6.23 -10.75 0.36
C ALA A 353 -5.70 -12.11 -0.11
N LEU A 354 -6.58 -13.05 -0.44
CA LEU A 354 -6.21 -14.42 -0.80
C LEU A 354 -6.38 -14.70 -2.30
N LEU A 355 -5.45 -15.51 -2.83
CA LEU A 355 -5.54 -16.13 -4.14
C LEU A 355 -5.61 -17.65 -3.92
N ALA A 356 -6.83 -18.18 -3.87
CA ALA A 356 -7.08 -19.61 -3.68
C ALA A 356 -6.63 -20.43 -4.91
N PRO A 357 -5.65 -21.34 -4.79
CA PRO A 357 -5.12 -22.09 -5.93
C PRO A 357 -6.17 -22.91 -6.67
N ILE A 358 -7.10 -23.56 -5.97
CA ILE A 358 -8.14 -24.38 -6.61
C ILE A 358 -9.10 -23.51 -7.42
N GLN A 359 -9.49 -22.35 -6.90
CA GLN A 359 -10.44 -21.46 -7.57
C GLN A 359 -9.86 -20.83 -8.84
N ILE A 360 -8.59 -20.42 -8.79
CA ILE A 360 -7.84 -19.91 -9.95
C ILE A 360 -7.70 -21.02 -11.00
N SER A 361 -7.24 -22.21 -10.58
CA SER A 361 -7.01 -23.35 -11.49
C SER A 361 -8.29 -23.81 -12.16
N LEU A 362 -9.39 -23.94 -11.40
CA LEU A 362 -10.70 -24.28 -11.95
C LEU A 362 -11.18 -23.21 -12.94
N GLY A 363 -10.98 -21.93 -12.61
CA GLY A 363 -11.33 -20.83 -13.51
C GLY A 363 -10.58 -20.88 -14.84
N ILE A 364 -9.26 -21.13 -14.79
CA ILE A 364 -8.43 -21.29 -15.99
C ILE A 364 -8.90 -22.49 -16.82
N GLN A 365 -9.13 -23.64 -16.19
CA GLN A 365 -9.57 -24.85 -16.86
C GLN A 365 -10.92 -24.65 -17.56
N LEU A 366 -11.90 -24.05 -16.87
CA LEU A 366 -13.22 -23.79 -17.43
C LEU A 366 -13.17 -22.75 -18.55
N HIS A 367 -12.31 -21.73 -18.43
CA HIS A 367 -12.10 -20.77 -19.50
C HIS A 367 -11.54 -21.44 -20.75
N GLN A 368 -10.52 -22.30 -20.59
CA GLN A 368 -9.91 -23.02 -21.70
C GLN A 368 -10.90 -23.98 -22.37
N GLN A 369 -11.73 -24.67 -21.59
CA GLN A 369 -12.65 -25.68 -22.11
C GLN A 369 -13.90 -25.08 -22.75
N PHE A 370 -14.44 -23.99 -22.21
CA PHE A 370 -15.76 -23.49 -22.59
C PHE A 370 -15.76 -22.06 -23.14
N ALA A 371 -14.68 -21.29 -22.95
CA ALA A 371 -14.59 -19.86 -23.28
C ALA A 371 -15.77 -19.00 -22.77
N SER A 372 -16.49 -19.47 -21.75
CA SER A 372 -17.74 -18.86 -21.28
C SER A 372 -17.50 -17.94 -20.09
N ARG A 373 -17.61 -16.64 -20.32
CA ARG A 373 -17.60 -15.64 -19.25
C ARG A 373 -18.77 -15.83 -18.27
N PHE A 374 -19.96 -16.14 -18.79
CA PHE A 374 -21.15 -16.35 -17.96
C PHE A 374 -20.95 -17.47 -16.94
N LEU A 375 -20.36 -18.59 -17.35
CA LEU A 375 -20.05 -19.71 -16.46
C LEU A 375 -19.09 -19.29 -15.33
N LEU A 376 -18.02 -18.57 -15.70
CA LEU A 376 -17.01 -18.12 -14.74
C LEU A 376 -17.57 -17.09 -13.76
N ASP A 377 -18.30 -16.09 -14.26
CA ASP A 377 -18.91 -15.07 -13.41
C ASP A 377 -19.95 -15.70 -12.46
N THR A 378 -20.73 -16.70 -12.92
CA THR A 378 -21.67 -17.45 -12.06
C THR A 378 -20.94 -18.20 -10.94
N LEU A 379 -19.89 -18.95 -11.26
CA LEU A 379 -19.12 -19.69 -10.26
C LEU A 379 -18.35 -18.77 -9.31
N ASN A 380 -17.92 -17.61 -9.79
CA ASN A 380 -17.28 -16.60 -8.96
C ASN A 380 -18.26 -16.00 -7.93
N ILE A 381 -19.48 -15.66 -8.35
CA ILE A 381 -20.54 -15.18 -7.44
C ILE A 381 -20.84 -16.21 -6.34
N LEU A 382 -20.83 -17.49 -6.69
CA LEU A 382 -21.02 -18.59 -5.74
C LEU A 382 -19.79 -18.90 -4.87
N GLY A 383 -18.65 -18.26 -5.12
CA GLY A 383 -17.41 -18.45 -4.35
C GLY A 383 -16.63 -19.71 -4.70
N PHE A 384 -16.85 -20.31 -5.88
CA PHE A 384 -16.18 -21.54 -6.32
C PHE A 384 -15.09 -21.31 -7.37
N SER A 385 -15.02 -20.13 -7.98
CA SER A 385 -14.01 -19.81 -8.99
C SER A 385 -13.52 -18.37 -8.87
N ALA A 386 -12.35 -18.09 -9.45
CA ALA A 386 -11.86 -16.73 -9.62
C ALA A 386 -12.70 -15.96 -10.66
N SER A 387 -12.66 -14.63 -10.60
CA SER A 387 -13.40 -13.79 -11.55
C SER A 387 -12.83 -13.92 -12.97
N TYR A 388 -13.66 -13.67 -13.98
CA TYR A 388 -13.22 -13.64 -15.38
C TYR A 388 -12.04 -12.68 -15.60
N SER A 389 -12.07 -11.50 -14.98
CA SER A 389 -10.99 -10.52 -15.05
C SER A 389 -9.68 -11.05 -14.47
N GLU A 390 -9.75 -11.77 -13.34
CA GLU A 390 -8.58 -12.35 -12.70
C GLU A 390 -7.97 -13.47 -13.55
N ILE A 391 -8.81 -14.29 -14.18
CA ILE A 391 -8.37 -15.36 -15.11
C ILE A 391 -7.72 -14.75 -16.35
N LYS A 392 -8.29 -13.68 -16.94
CA LYS A 392 -7.67 -12.96 -18.07
C LYS A 392 -6.34 -12.32 -17.66
N ARG A 393 -6.23 -11.78 -16.45
CA ARG A 393 -4.98 -11.24 -15.91
C ARG A 393 -3.92 -12.32 -15.79
N PHE A 394 -4.26 -13.48 -15.23
CA PHE A 394 -3.36 -14.64 -15.17
C PHE A 394 -2.88 -15.04 -16.57
N GLN A 395 -3.79 -15.24 -17.52
CA GLN A 395 -3.45 -15.65 -18.90
C GLN A 395 -2.51 -14.64 -19.58
N SER A 396 -2.74 -13.35 -19.37
CA SER A 396 -1.90 -12.29 -19.95
C SER A 396 -0.50 -12.30 -19.35
N ASN A 397 -0.38 -12.43 -18.01
CA ASN A 397 0.92 -12.53 -17.34
C ASN A 397 1.66 -13.81 -17.73
N ALA A 398 0.95 -14.94 -17.82
CA ALA A 398 1.51 -16.21 -18.27
C ALA A 398 2.06 -16.11 -19.70
N ALA A 399 1.36 -15.41 -20.60
CA ALA A 399 1.80 -15.18 -21.97
C ALA A 399 3.07 -14.32 -22.04
N VAL A 400 3.15 -13.23 -21.27
CA VAL A 400 4.34 -12.36 -21.24
C VAL A 400 5.55 -13.09 -20.67
N GLU A 401 5.40 -13.77 -19.53
CA GLU A 401 6.47 -14.59 -18.94
C GLU A 401 6.98 -15.65 -19.92
N GLN A 402 6.06 -16.23 -20.71
CA GLN A 402 6.41 -17.21 -21.72
C GLN A 402 7.19 -16.61 -22.89
N GLY A 403 6.80 -15.43 -23.39
CA GLY A 403 7.49 -14.74 -24.50
C GLY A 403 8.90 -14.25 -24.14
N GLN A 404 9.14 -13.92 -22.87
CA GLN A 404 10.45 -13.42 -22.38
C GLN A 404 11.42 -14.53 -21.95
N SER A 405 10.92 -15.76 -21.79
CA SER A 405 11.73 -16.88 -21.30
C SER A 405 12.75 -17.33 -22.34
N GLN A 406 14.04 -17.12 -22.08
CA GLN A 406 15.11 -17.74 -22.86
C GLN A 406 15.12 -19.25 -22.62
N ILE A 407 15.06 -20.02 -23.71
CA ILE A 407 15.12 -21.47 -23.62
C ILE A 407 16.58 -21.90 -23.72
N ASN A 408 17.17 -22.19 -22.56
CA ASN A 408 18.51 -22.77 -22.50
C ASN A 408 18.43 -24.24 -22.90
N LEU A 409 18.84 -24.52 -24.13
CA LEU A 409 18.95 -25.88 -24.67
C LEU A 409 20.25 -26.52 -24.17
N ASP A 410 20.14 -27.66 -23.50
CA ASP A 410 21.27 -28.54 -23.26
C ASP A 410 21.73 -29.16 -24.58
N THR A 411 23.02 -29.46 -24.72
CA THR A 411 23.60 -30.04 -25.95
C THR A 411 23.00 -31.40 -26.35
N ASN A 412 22.34 -32.09 -25.42
CA ASN A 412 21.65 -33.37 -25.65
C ASN A 412 20.14 -33.22 -25.88
N SER A 413 19.64 -32.00 -26.07
CA SER A 413 18.21 -31.73 -26.30
C SER A 413 17.95 -31.26 -27.73
N SER A 414 16.87 -31.78 -28.33
CA SER A 414 16.37 -31.32 -29.61
C SER A 414 15.16 -30.41 -29.43
N LEU A 415 15.18 -29.28 -30.13
CA LEU A 415 14.05 -28.36 -30.26
C LEU A 415 13.49 -28.45 -31.67
N GLN A 416 12.21 -28.79 -31.77
CA GLN A 416 11.48 -28.75 -33.03
C GLN A 416 10.37 -27.72 -32.94
N PHE A 417 10.40 -26.74 -33.86
CA PHE A 417 9.28 -25.83 -34.07
C PHE A 417 8.29 -26.46 -35.05
N VAL A 418 7.00 -26.36 -34.73
CA VAL A 418 5.90 -26.80 -35.56
C VAL A 418 4.98 -25.61 -35.75
N ALA A 419 4.70 -25.25 -36.99
CA ALA A 419 3.79 -24.18 -37.34
C ALA A 419 2.59 -24.77 -38.08
N ASP A 420 1.39 -24.38 -37.68
CA ASP A 420 0.14 -24.82 -38.32
C ASP A 420 -0.90 -23.69 -38.26
N ASN A 421 -1.98 -23.83 -39.03
CA ASN A 421 -3.08 -22.86 -39.02
C ASN A 421 -3.81 -22.86 -37.67
N VAL A 422 -4.09 -21.67 -37.16
CA VAL A 422 -4.97 -21.42 -36.02
C VAL A 422 -6.20 -20.71 -36.54
N ASP A 423 -7.26 -21.50 -36.67
CA ASP A 423 -8.58 -21.03 -37.09
C ASP A 423 -9.48 -20.88 -35.86
N HIS A 424 -10.06 -19.69 -35.66
CA HIS A 424 -11.05 -19.44 -34.63
C HIS A 424 -12.38 -18.98 -35.24
N ASN A 425 -13.49 -19.50 -34.71
CA ASN A 425 -14.86 -19.21 -35.14
C ASN A 425 -15.15 -19.49 -36.63
N SER A 426 -14.44 -20.40 -37.28
CA SER A 426 -14.62 -20.75 -38.71
C SER A 426 -16.04 -21.18 -39.11
N CYS A 427 -16.90 -21.52 -38.14
CA CYS A 427 -18.28 -21.91 -38.35
C CYS A 427 -19.27 -20.74 -38.51
N THR A 428 -18.82 -19.52 -38.77
CA THR A 428 -19.70 -18.41 -39.16
C THR A 428 -20.19 -18.62 -40.58
N VAL A 429 -21.51 -18.58 -40.78
CA VAL A 429 -22.17 -18.90 -42.07
C VAL A 429 -21.69 -17.98 -43.21
N ASP A 430 -21.28 -16.75 -42.89
CA ASP A 430 -20.80 -15.74 -43.82
C ASP A 430 -19.26 -15.59 -43.84
N GLY A 431 -18.54 -16.39 -43.03
CA GLY A 431 -17.09 -16.27 -42.85
C GLY A 431 -16.63 -14.99 -42.14
N HIS A 432 -17.54 -14.12 -41.69
CA HIS A 432 -17.19 -12.87 -41.02
C HIS A 432 -16.91 -13.09 -39.53
N GLY A 433 -15.91 -12.38 -39.00
CA GLY A 433 -15.51 -12.52 -37.59
C GLY A 433 -14.72 -13.80 -37.28
N THR A 434 -14.26 -14.50 -38.33
CA THR A 434 -13.29 -15.59 -38.23
C THR A 434 -11.89 -15.02 -37.99
N PHE A 435 -11.08 -15.73 -37.21
CA PHE A 435 -9.66 -15.48 -37.10
C PHE A 435 -8.93 -16.59 -37.84
N HIS A 436 -8.03 -16.21 -38.75
CA HIS A 436 -7.11 -17.11 -39.42
C HIS A 436 -5.70 -16.58 -39.17
N GLY A 437 -4.88 -17.36 -38.49
CA GLY A 437 -3.47 -17.06 -38.27
C GLY A 437 -2.64 -18.33 -38.29
N MET A 438 -1.33 -18.21 -38.12
CA MET A 438 -0.42 -19.34 -38.01
C MET A 438 0.07 -19.46 -36.57
N GLY A 439 -0.33 -20.52 -35.88
CA GLY A 439 0.16 -20.85 -34.56
C GLY A 439 1.47 -21.61 -34.66
N ILE A 440 2.46 -21.19 -33.88
CA ILE A 440 3.74 -21.88 -33.80
C ILE A 440 3.90 -22.45 -32.40
N ILE A 441 4.37 -23.69 -32.31
CA ILE A 441 4.73 -24.35 -31.07
C ILE A 441 6.19 -24.82 -31.13
N GLY A 442 6.91 -24.73 -30.01
CA GLY A 442 8.24 -25.31 -29.84
C GLY A 442 8.17 -26.55 -28.93
N SER A 443 8.71 -27.67 -29.39
CA SER A 443 8.70 -28.97 -28.71
C SER A 443 10.12 -29.42 -28.35
N PHE A 444 10.31 -29.91 -27.12
CA PHE A 444 11.63 -30.30 -26.58
C PHE A 444 11.71 -31.81 -26.32
N THR A 445 12.82 -32.43 -26.72
CA THR A 445 13.11 -33.83 -26.44
C THR A 445 14.57 -34.02 -25.98
N PRO A 446 14.84 -34.73 -24.86
CA PRO A 446 13.88 -35.18 -23.86
C PRO A 446 13.19 -33.99 -23.18
N GLY A 447 11.89 -34.14 -22.87
CA GLY A 447 11.14 -33.01 -22.34
C GLY A 447 11.49 -32.71 -20.88
N SER A 448 11.32 -31.44 -20.52
CA SER A 448 11.75 -30.89 -19.23
C SER A 448 10.58 -30.19 -18.54
N LYS A 449 10.50 -30.31 -17.20
CA LYS A 449 9.52 -29.54 -16.43
C LYS A 449 10.05 -28.15 -16.16
N PHE A 450 9.39 -27.14 -16.72
CA PHE A 450 9.67 -25.74 -16.42
C PHE A 450 8.71 -25.26 -15.34
N ASN A 451 9.20 -25.08 -14.11
CA ASN A 451 8.40 -24.51 -13.04
C ASN A 451 8.49 -22.98 -13.14
N ARG A 452 7.52 -22.37 -13.82
CA ARG A 452 7.47 -20.91 -14.01
C ARG A 452 6.66 -20.27 -12.90
N VAL A 453 7.21 -19.23 -12.30
CA VAL A 453 6.51 -18.37 -11.36
C VAL A 453 5.86 -17.26 -12.16
N ILE A 454 4.53 -17.15 -12.09
CA ILE A 454 3.79 -16.15 -12.87
C ILE A 454 3.50 -14.95 -11.96
N PRO A 455 4.02 -13.75 -12.27
CA PRO A 455 3.72 -12.57 -11.48
C PRO A 455 2.28 -12.13 -11.74
N ARG A 456 1.70 -11.46 -10.75
CA ARG A 456 0.36 -10.89 -10.81
C ARG A 456 0.47 -9.39 -11.08
N ASN A 457 0.90 -9.01 -12.28
CA ASN A 457 1.01 -7.61 -12.67
C ASN A 457 -0.23 -7.14 -13.44
N ASP A 458 -0.47 -5.82 -13.43
CA ASP A 458 -1.41 -5.18 -14.33
C ASP A 458 -0.63 -4.81 -15.60
N LEU A 459 -0.82 -5.59 -16.65
CA LEU A 459 -0.09 -5.44 -17.91
C LEU A 459 -0.78 -4.44 -18.84
N SER A 460 0.03 -3.64 -19.52
CA SER A 460 -0.42 -2.82 -20.64
C SER A 460 -0.61 -3.67 -21.90
N LYS A 461 -1.38 -3.18 -22.88
CA LYS A 461 -1.53 -3.88 -24.16
C LYS A 461 -0.21 -3.92 -24.92
N GLU A 462 0.56 -2.84 -24.80
CA GLU A 462 1.87 -2.66 -25.42
C GLU A 462 2.85 -3.72 -24.91
N SER A 463 2.90 -3.96 -23.59
CA SER A 463 3.75 -5.00 -23.00
C SER A 463 3.41 -6.41 -23.48
N ILE A 464 2.13 -6.69 -23.74
CA ILE A 464 1.69 -7.98 -24.30
C ILE A 464 2.11 -8.10 -25.76
N LEU A 465 2.00 -7.02 -26.54
CA LEU A 465 2.41 -6.99 -27.94
C LEU A 465 3.93 -7.18 -28.08
N GLU A 466 4.73 -6.49 -27.27
CA GLU A 466 6.19 -6.62 -27.26
C GLU A 466 6.65 -8.04 -26.92
N ALA A 467 5.99 -8.73 -25.99
CA ALA A 467 6.28 -10.13 -25.69
C ALA A 467 5.83 -11.09 -26.81
N GLY A 468 4.93 -10.62 -27.70
CA GLY A 468 4.30 -11.35 -28.78
C GLY A 468 4.96 -11.17 -30.15
N THR A 469 6.13 -10.55 -30.26
CA THR A 469 6.77 -10.34 -31.57
C THR A 469 7.77 -11.45 -31.90
N ILE A 470 7.69 -11.97 -33.12
CA ILE A 470 8.72 -12.81 -33.72
C ILE A 470 9.44 -11.99 -34.80
N ASP A 471 10.75 -11.87 -34.71
CA ASP A 471 11.56 -11.22 -35.75
C ASP A 471 11.56 -12.09 -37.03
N VAL A 472 10.80 -11.65 -38.03
CA VAL A 472 10.80 -12.30 -39.35
C VAL A 472 12.01 -11.83 -40.14
N LEU A 473 13.04 -12.67 -40.20
CA LEU A 473 14.21 -12.44 -41.04
C LEU A 473 13.88 -12.83 -42.49
N PHE A 474 13.54 -11.84 -43.31
CA PHE A 474 13.36 -12.06 -44.73
C PHE A 474 14.69 -12.43 -45.38
N TYR A 475 14.73 -13.57 -46.06
CA TYR A 475 15.85 -13.93 -46.91
C TYR A 475 15.95 -12.92 -48.07
N LYS A 476 16.95 -12.03 -47.99
CA LYS A 476 17.30 -11.16 -49.11
C LYS A 476 18.02 -12.01 -50.15
N ARG A 477 17.30 -12.37 -51.21
CA ARG A 477 17.87 -13.09 -52.36
C ARG A 477 19.13 -12.36 -52.85
N PRO A 478 20.29 -13.02 -52.90
CA PRO A 478 21.44 -12.50 -53.63
C PRO A 478 21.02 -12.23 -55.09
N GLN A 479 21.47 -11.13 -55.68
CA GLN A 479 21.34 -10.88 -57.11
C GLN A 479 22.23 -11.84 -57.91
N THR A 480 21.88 -13.12 -57.98
CA THR A 480 22.58 -14.07 -58.86
C THR A 480 21.64 -15.12 -59.46
N LYS A 481 21.78 -15.19 -60.79
CA LYS A 481 21.47 -16.20 -61.82
C LYS A 481 20.24 -17.09 -61.64
N GLU A 482 19.48 -17.16 -62.73
CA GLU A 482 18.30 -18.00 -62.97
C GLU A 482 18.26 -19.27 -62.13
N GLN A 483 17.21 -19.40 -61.30
CA GLN A 483 16.97 -20.63 -60.57
C GLN A 483 16.54 -21.72 -61.55
N HIS A 484 17.41 -22.69 -61.77
CA HIS A 484 17.04 -23.92 -62.48
C HIS A 484 16.35 -24.86 -61.49
N PHE A 485 15.05 -25.07 -61.67
CA PHE A 485 14.35 -26.13 -60.97
C PHE A 485 14.89 -27.47 -61.47
N ILE A 486 15.61 -28.17 -60.61
CA ILE A 486 15.96 -29.57 -60.87
C ILE A 486 14.66 -30.35 -60.73
N LYS A 487 14.21 -30.97 -61.82
CA LYS A 487 13.09 -31.91 -61.78
C LYS A 487 13.50 -33.01 -60.79
N LEU A 488 12.85 -33.05 -59.63
CA LEU A 488 13.05 -34.14 -58.67
C LEU A 488 12.81 -35.45 -59.41
N ARG A 489 13.73 -36.41 -59.31
CA ARG A 489 13.46 -37.75 -59.84
C ARG A 489 12.21 -38.27 -59.14
N GLU A 490 11.23 -38.73 -59.90
CA GLU A 490 10.22 -39.64 -59.37
C GLU A 490 10.98 -40.83 -58.78
N MET A 491 11.00 -40.86 -57.46
CA MET A 491 11.40 -42.05 -56.73
C MET A 491 10.10 -42.79 -56.48
N ASP A 492 9.94 -43.97 -57.09
CA ASP A 492 8.99 -44.95 -56.58
C ASP A 492 9.49 -45.34 -55.20
N VAL A 493 8.95 -44.65 -54.19
CA VAL A 493 9.11 -45.05 -52.79
C VAL A 493 7.98 -46.03 -52.56
N ASP A 494 8.29 -47.32 -52.44
CA ASP A 494 7.36 -48.25 -51.83
C ASP A 494 7.04 -47.71 -50.43
N ASP A 495 5.79 -47.29 -50.22
CA ASP A 495 5.33 -46.87 -48.91
C ASP A 495 5.23 -48.11 -48.03
N ASP A 496 6.37 -48.57 -47.51
CA ASP A 496 6.45 -49.70 -46.59
C ASP A 496 5.66 -49.46 -45.29
N PHE A 497 5.06 -48.29 -45.08
CA PHE A 497 4.38 -47.88 -43.84
C PHE A 497 2.90 -47.52 -44.01
N TRP A 498 2.31 -47.69 -45.20
CA TRP A 498 0.88 -47.43 -45.44
C TRP A 498 -0.04 -48.17 -44.45
N PHE A 499 0.38 -49.37 -44.04
CA PHE A 499 -0.38 -50.19 -43.10
C PHE A 499 -0.39 -49.60 -41.69
N ALA A 500 0.62 -48.80 -41.31
CA ALA A 500 0.69 -48.15 -40.00
C ALA A 500 -0.39 -47.07 -39.89
N ASP A 501 -0.62 -46.29 -40.95
CA ASP A 501 -1.73 -45.33 -41.04
C ASP A 501 -3.09 -46.03 -40.94
N LEU A 502 -3.26 -47.14 -41.68
CA LEU A 502 -4.48 -47.95 -41.59
C LEU A 502 -4.67 -48.50 -40.16
N LEU A 503 -3.61 -49.06 -39.55
CA LEU A 503 -3.66 -49.63 -38.22
C LEU A 503 -4.00 -48.57 -37.17
N CYS A 504 -3.44 -47.36 -37.28
CA CYS A 504 -3.77 -46.25 -36.38
C CYS A 504 -5.24 -45.85 -36.52
N ASN A 505 -5.74 -45.68 -37.74
CA ASN A 505 -7.15 -45.35 -37.99
C ASN A 505 -8.12 -46.40 -37.41
N VAL A 506 -7.76 -47.69 -37.49
CA VAL A 506 -8.56 -48.80 -36.95
C VAL A 506 -8.47 -48.89 -35.42
N LEU A 507 -7.28 -48.64 -34.84
CA LEU A 507 -7.05 -48.74 -33.39
C LEU A 507 -7.54 -47.50 -32.61
N TRP A 508 -7.59 -46.34 -33.27
CA TRP A 508 -8.00 -45.06 -32.68
C TRP A 508 -9.35 -45.11 -31.93
N PRO A 509 -10.44 -45.69 -32.49
CA PRO A 509 -11.71 -45.78 -31.76
C PRO A 509 -11.74 -46.90 -30.71
N LEU A 510 -10.80 -47.85 -30.74
CA LEU A 510 -10.83 -49.06 -29.91
C LEU A 510 -10.05 -48.94 -28.59
N ARG A 511 -9.25 -47.88 -28.40
CA ARG A 511 -8.46 -47.67 -27.17
C ARG A 511 -8.87 -46.44 -26.38
N THR A 512 -8.79 -46.59 -25.06
CA THR A 512 -8.94 -45.48 -24.09
C THR A 512 -7.75 -45.50 -23.12
N PRO A 513 -6.97 -44.41 -23.02
CA PRO A 513 -7.10 -43.14 -23.76
C PRO A 513 -6.77 -43.29 -25.25
N ARG A 514 -7.37 -42.44 -26.08
CA ARG A 514 -7.08 -42.38 -27.52
C ARG A 514 -5.65 -41.91 -27.72
N ILE A 515 -4.87 -42.68 -28.48
CA ILE A 515 -3.45 -42.41 -28.69
C ILE A 515 -3.31 -41.56 -29.95
N SER A 516 -2.67 -40.40 -29.88
CA SER A 516 -2.35 -39.57 -31.05
C SER A 516 -1.46 -40.33 -32.05
N TRP A 517 -1.38 -39.89 -33.31
CA TRP A 517 -0.47 -40.47 -34.32
C TRP A 517 0.97 -40.59 -33.80
N SER A 518 1.46 -39.55 -33.13
CA SER A 518 2.79 -39.55 -32.49
C SER A 518 2.94 -40.65 -31.42
N GLY A 519 1.94 -40.84 -30.55
CA GLY A 519 1.96 -41.91 -29.56
C GLY A 519 1.79 -43.30 -30.17
N PHE A 520 1.05 -43.43 -31.27
CA PHE A 520 0.96 -44.66 -32.05
C PHE A 520 2.30 -45.02 -32.68
N MET A 521 2.98 -44.06 -33.31
CA MET A 521 4.33 -44.27 -33.88
C MET A 521 5.36 -44.62 -32.80
N GLN A 522 5.25 -44.04 -31.61
CA GLN A 522 6.08 -44.41 -30.46
C GLN A 522 5.84 -45.85 -29.98
N MET A 523 4.60 -46.33 -30.06
CA MET A 523 4.26 -47.72 -29.74
C MET A 523 4.73 -48.69 -30.84
N PHE A 524 4.60 -48.29 -32.10
CA PHE A 524 4.89 -49.11 -33.27
C PHE A 524 6.41 -49.27 -33.53
N ARG A 525 7.21 -48.25 -33.22
CA ARG A 525 8.67 -48.29 -33.36
C ARG A 525 9.34 -48.87 -32.11
N SER A 526 10.14 -49.93 -32.28
CA SER A 526 11.04 -50.45 -31.26
C SER A 526 12.43 -49.79 -31.37
N GLY A 527 12.89 -49.12 -30.31
CA GLY A 527 14.21 -48.47 -30.27
C GLY A 527 14.51 -47.74 -28.94
N GLN A 528 15.78 -47.35 -28.73
CA GLN A 528 16.16 -46.44 -27.63
C GLN A 528 15.66 -45.03 -27.95
N TYR A 529 14.72 -44.54 -27.14
CA TYR A 529 14.14 -43.21 -27.28
C TYR A 529 14.67 -42.31 -26.15
N PRO A 530 15.14 -41.09 -26.45
CA PRO A 530 15.76 -40.20 -25.46
C PRO A 530 14.85 -39.79 -24.29
N GLY A 531 13.52 -39.99 -24.41
CA GLY A 531 12.54 -39.73 -23.35
C GLY A 531 11.36 -38.89 -23.87
N LYS A 532 10.22 -38.89 -23.16
CA LYS A 532 8.98 -38.22 -23.61
C LYS A 532 9.22 -36.73 -23.92
N SER A 533 8.82 -36.28 -25.09
CA SER A 533 8.62 -34.86 -25.37
C SER A 533 7.51 -34.35 -24.44
N SER A 534 7.80 -33.36 -23.59
CA SER A 534 6.87 -32.94 -22.54
C SER A 534 6.70 -31.43 -22.39
N THR A 535 7.38 -30.63 -23.21
CA THR A 535 7.23 -29.17 -23.18
C THR A 535 6.85 -28.64 -24.55
N VAL A 536 5.69 -27.99 -24.63
CA VAL A 536 5.20 -27.24 -25.78
C VAL A 536 5.17 -25.77 -25.36
N PHE A 537 6.05 -24.92 -25.90
CA PHE A 537 5.89 -23.47 -25.76
C PHE A 537 5.12 -22.97 -26.98
N PHE A 538 3.96 -22.41 -26.74
CA PHE A 538 3.26 -21.57 -27.71
C PHE A 538 4.11 -20.34 -27.99
N LEU A 539 4.49 -20.18 -29.25
CA LEU A 539 5.06 -18.96 -29.78
C LEU A 539 3.93 -18.04 -30.24
N PRO A 540 4.22 -16.74 -30.42
CA PRO A 540 3.23 -15.81 -30.92
C PRO A 540 2.62 -16.27 -32.25
N VAL A 541 1.33 -16.03 -32.40
CA VAL A 541 0.60 -16.34 -33.63
C VAL A 541 0.97 -15.29 -34.69
N ILE A 542 1.33 -15.74 -35.89
CA ILE A 542 1.65 -14.89 -37.05
C ILE A 542 0.39 -14.61 -37.85
#